data_AF-A0A1F7H2I6-F1
#
_entry.id   AF-A0A1F7H2I6-F1
#
_cell.length_a   1.000
_cell.length_b   1.000
_cell.length_c   1.000
_cell.angle_alpha   90.00
_cell.angle_beta   90.00
_cell.angle_gamma   90.00
#
_symmetry.space_group_name_H-M   'P 1'
#
loop_
_entity.id
_entity.type
_entity.pdbx_description
1 polymer ?
#
loop_
_entity_poly.entity_id
_entity_poly.type
_entity_poly.pdbx_seq_one_letter_code
_entity_poly.pdbx_strand_id
1 'polypeptide(L)'
;MTYLAQHICIGTQCIDGPLPTGAGGINTLSDMVNRIVQFLIPLAAVVLLLVFILAGYNYMTSQGNPEKVKSAQAKLTTGLIGFFLLMLAYVLVKVLSFIFGLGGGII
;
A
#
# COMPACT_ATOMS: atom_id res chain seq x y z
N MET A 1 24.49 6.71 4.92
CA MET A 1 25.20 6.13 3.77
C MET A 1 24.15 5.82 2.72
N THR A 2 24.18 6.53 1.60
CA THR A 2 23.28 6.36 0.45
C THR A 2 23.72 5.11 -0.31
N TYR A 3 22.92 4.04 -0.24
CA TYR A 3 23.23 2.74 -0.85
C TYR A 3 22.78 2.65 -2.32
N LEU A 4 22.11 3.68 -2.82
CA LEU A 4 21.75 3.84 -4.22
C LEU A 4 22.67 4.90 -4.83
N ALA A 5 23.43 4.51 -5.86
CA ALA A 5 24.51 5.27 -6.50
C ALA A 5 24.03 6.50 -7.30
N GLN A 6 23.18 7.33 -6.71
CA GLN A 6 22.63 8.54 -7.32
C GLN A 6 23.41 9.79 -6.95
N HIS A 7 24.26 9.72 -5.93
CA HIS A 7 25.09 10.82 -5.48
C HIS A 7 26.54 10.33 -5.44
N ILE A 8 27.28 10.63 -6.50
CA ILE A 8 28.70 10.25 -6.64
C ILE A 8 29.51 11.55 -6.61
N CYS A 9 30.42 11.66 -5.63
CA CYS A 9 31.38 12.76 -5.58
C CYS A 9 32.75 12.26 -6.05
N ILE A 10 33.30 12.94 -7.06
CA ILE A 10 34.67 12.73 -7.51
C ILE A 10 35.42 14.04 -7.27
N GLY A 11 36.31 14.05 -6.27
CA GLY A 11 36.98 15.28 -5.84
C GLY A 11 36.00 16.27 -5.21
N THR A 12 35.93 17.50 -5.75
CA THR A 12 35.05 18.58 -5.28
C THR A 12 33.74 18.69 -6.05
N GLN A 13 33.49 17.82 -7.03
CA GLN A 13 32.28 17.84 -7.84
C GLN A 13 31.39 16.64 -7.51
N CYS A 14 30.14 16.93 -7.16
CA CYS A 14 29.13 15.91 -6.92
C CYS A 14 28.14 15.92 -8.08
N ILE A 15 27.91 14.73 -8.64
CA ILE A 15 26.93 14.50 -9.70
C ILE A 15 25.73 13.84 -9.05
N ASP A 16 24.61 14.55 -9.07
CA ASP A 16 23.31 14.04 -8.65
C ASP A 16 22.54 13.44 -9.82
N GLY A 17 22.05 12.23 -9.63
CA GLY A 17 21.15 11.57 -10.56
C GLY A 17 19.78 12.26 -10.63
N PRO A 18 18.96 11.93 -11.64
CA PRO A 18 17.66 12.58 -11.89
C PRO A 18 16.58 12.29 -10.84
N LEU A 19 16.91 11.54 -9.78
CA LEU A 19 16.00 11.17 -8.71
C LEU A 19 16.25 12.12 -7.52
N PRO A 20 15.21 12.69 -6.91
CA PRO A 20 15.38 13.60 -5.78
C PRO A 20 16.09 12.89 -4.63
N THR A 21 17.18 13.48 -4.12
CA THR A 21 17.94 13.06 -2.94
C THR A 21 17.69 14.08 -1.81
N GLY A 22 17.71 13.64 -0.53
CA GLY A 22 17.35 14.50 0.64
C GLY A 22 15.98 14.20 1.28
N ALA A 23 15.46 15.12 2.12
CA ALA A 23 14.21 14.92 2.87
C ALA A 23 12.98 14.84 1.93
N GLY A 24 12.52 13.62 1.64
CA GLY A 24 11.50 13.32 0.62
C GLY A 24 12.04 12.72 -0.67
N GLY A 25 13.37 12.56 -0.77
CA GLY A 25 14.10 11.87 -1.82
C GLY A 25 14.40 10.40 -1.51
N ILE A 26 14.72 9.61 -2.53
CA ILE A 26 14.94 8.16 -2.41
C ILE A 26 16.42 7.89 -2.11
N ASN A 27 16.78 7.84 -0.83
CA ASN A 27 18.18 7.64 -0.41
C ASN A 27 18.47 6.18 -0.03
N THR A 28 17.41 5.44 0.29
CA THR A 28 17.46 4.03 0.71
C THR A 28 16.40 3.20 -0.03
N LEU A 29 16.57 1.87 -0.02
CA LEU A 29 15.54 0.95 -0.51
C LEU A 29 14.22 1.13 0.26
N SER A 30 14.31 1.49 1.55
CA SER A 30 13.14 1.80 2.39
C SER A 30 12.34 2.97 1.83
N ASP A 31 13.00 4.07 1.44
CA ASP A 31 12.32 5.26 0.90
C ASP A 31 11.60 4.95 -0.42
N MET A 32 12.18 4.09 -1.26
CA MET A 32 11.57 3.66 -2.52
C MET A 32 10.31 2.84 -2.26
N VAL A 33 10.38 1.86 -1.36
CA VAL A 33 9.23 1.05 -0.96
C VAL A 33 8.16 1.94 -0.32
N ASN A 34 8.55 2.88 0.53
CA ASN A 34 7.61 3.76 1.23
C ASN A 34 6.84 4.65 0.24
N ARG A 35 7.53 5.21 -0.77
CA ARG A 35 6.89 5.99 -1.84
C ARG A 35 5.87 5.16 -2.63
N ILE A 36 6.21 3.91 -2.94
CA ILE A 36 5.33 2.97 -3.67
C ILE A 36 4.12 2.62 -2.80
N VAL A 37 4.32 2.24 -1.54
CA VAL A 37 3.24 1.87 -0.62
C VAL A 37 2.30 3.05 -0.36
N GLN A 38 2.83 4.26 -0.16
CA GLN A 38 2.03 5.47 0.04
C GLN A 38 1.14 5.79 -1.16
N PHE A 39 1.54 5.38 -2.37
CA PHE A 39 0.71 5.46 -3.57
C PHE A 39 -0.28 4.29 -3.69
N LEU A 40 0.13 3.07 -3.34
CA LEU A 40 -0.74 1.89 -3.44
C LEU A 40 -1.88 1.86 -2.42
N ILE A 41 -1.66 2.35 -1.19
CA ILE A 41 -2.70 2.34 -0.14
C ILE A 41 -3.98 3.09 -0.57
N PRO A 42 -3.93 4.35 -1.04
CA PRO A 42 -5.13 5.05 -1.49
C PRO A 42 -5.73 4.40 -2.74
N LEU A 43 -4.91 3.87 -3.65
CA LEU A 43 -5.38 3.13 -4.82
C LEU A 43 -6.17 1.87 -4.41
N ALA A 44 -5.65 1.10 -3.46
CA ALA A 44 -6.31 -0.08 -2.91
C ALA A 44 -7.64 0.28 -2.23
N ALA A 45 -7.69 1.40 -1.50
CA ALA A 45 -8.93 1.87 -0.87
C ALA A 45 -10.02 2.20 -1.90
N VAL A 46 -9.65 2.84 -3.02
CA VAL A 46 -10.60 3.12 -4.13
C VAL A 46 -11.10 1.84 -4.78
N VAL A 47 -10.21 0.89 -5.08
CA VAL A 47 -10.59 -0.41 -5.66
C VAL A 47 -11.53 -1.16 -4.73
N LEU A 48 -11.24 -1.15 -3.44
CA LEU A 48 -12.07 -1.80 -2.43
C LEU A 48 -13.46 -1.19 -2.38
N LEU A 49 -13.57 0.14 -2.42
CA LEU A 49 -14.86 0.83 -2.48
C LEU A 49 -15.67 0.42 -3.72
N LEU A 50 -15.04 0.31 -4.90
CA LEU A 50 -15.72 -0.14 -6.12
C LEU A 50 -16.23 -1.59 -6.00
N VAL A 51 -15.43 -2.49 -5.41
CA VAL A 51 -15.83 -3.89 -5.20
C VAL A 51 -17.03 -3.96 -4.24
N PHE A 52 -17.03 -3.17 -3.16
CA PHE A 52 -18.16 -3.11 -2.23
C PHE A 52 -19.44 -2.61 -2.89
N ILE A 53 -19.35 -1.56 -3.72
CA ILE A 53 -20.51 -1.06 -4.48
C ILE A 53 -21.03 -2.13 -5.44
N LEU A 54 -20.17 -2.77 -6.22
CA LEU A 54 -20.57 -3.82 -7.17
C LEU A 54 -21.17 -5.04 -6.48
N ALA A 55 -20.62 -5.43 -5.32
CA ALA A 55 -21.14 -6.54 -4.53
C ALA A 55 -22.51 -6.20 -3.91
N GLY A 56 -22.66 -4.99 -3.37
CA GLY A 56 -23.94 -4.49 -2.85
C GLY A 56 -25.01 -4.35 -3.92
N TYR A 57 -24.65 -3.83 -5.11
CA TYR A 57 -25.55 -3.76 -6.25
C TYR A 57 -26.03 -5.15 -6.68
N ASN A 58 -25.11 -6.11 -6.84
CA ASN A 58 -25.48 -7.49 -7.17
C ASN A 58 -26.38 -8.11 -6.11
N TYR A 59 -26.16 -7.83 -4.83
CA TYR A 59 -27.02 -8.29 -3.75
C TYR A 59 -28.45 -7.75 -3.89
N MET A 60 -28.60 -6.44 -4.15
CA MET A 60 -29.91 -5.79 -4.33
C MET A 60 -30.63 -6.26 -5.61
N THR A 61 -29.92 -6.43 -6.72
CA THR A 61 -30.50 -6.86 -8.00
C THR A 61 -30.73 -8.38 -8.10
N SER A 62 -30.43 -9.15 -7.06
CA SER A 62 -30.57 -10.61 -7.09
C SER A 62 -32.02 -11.11 -7.14
N GLN A 63 -33.03 -10.25 -6.88
CA GLN A 63 -34.47 -10.55 -7.00
C GLN A 63 -34.91 -11.87 -6.32
N GLY A 64 -34.22 -12.31 -5.27
CA GLY A 64 -34.52 -13.57 -4.57
C GLY A 64 -33.96 -14.84 -5.23
N ASN A 65 -33.17 -14.75 -6.30
CA ASN A 65 -32.44 -15.91 -6.82
C ASN A 65 -31.33 -16.31 -5.82
N PRO A 66 -31.41 -17.51 -5.22
CA PRO A 66 -30.50 -17.92 -4.14
C PRO A 66 -29.03 -17.98 -4.57
N GLU A 67 -28.78 -18.24 -5.86
CA GLU A 67 -27.44 -18.39 -6.41
C GLU A 67 -26.74 -17.04 -6.54
N LYS A 68 -27.48 -16.01 -6.98
CA LYS A 68 -26.97 -14.63 -7.06
C LYS A 68 -26.78 -14.00 -5.68
N VAL A 69 -27.69 -14.26 -4.75
CA VAL A 69 -27.57 -13.82 -3.35
C VAL A 69 -26.33 -14.43 -2.69
N LYS A 70 -26.13 -15.74 -2.84
CA LYS A 70 -24.97 -16.45 -2.29
C LYS A 70 -23.66 -15.95 -2.90
N SER A 71 -23.62 -15.71 -4.21
CA SER A 71 -22.45 -15.14 -4.89
C SER A 71 -22.13 -13.73 -4.39
N ALA A 72 -23.15 -12.86 -4.23
CA ALA A 72 -22.97 -11.51 -3.74
C ALA A 72 -22.48 -11.48 -2.27
N GLN A 73 -23.05 -12.33 -1.41
CA GLN A 73 -22.57 -12.48 -0.03
C GLN A 73 -21.13 -12.99 0.03
N ALA A 74 -20.75 -13.96 -0.80
CA ALA A 74 -19.37 -14.44 -0.87
C ALA A 74 -18.40 -13.33 -1.30
N LYS A 75 -18.80 -12.47 -2.24
CA LYS A 75 -18.00 -11.30 -2.65
C LYS A 75 -17.86 -10.26 -1.54
N LEU A 76 -18.93 -10.02 -0.76
CA LEU A 76 -18.88 -9.13 0.39
C LEU A 76 -17.98 -9.66 1.50
N THR A 77 -18.10 -10.94 1.85
CA THR A 77 -17.27 -11.54 2.91
C THR A 77 -15.80 -11.60 2.52
N THR A 78 -15.49 -12.00 1.27
CA THR A 78 -14.10 -11.97 0.77
C THR A 78 -13.52 -10.56 0.70
N GLY A 79 -14.31 -9.57 0.26
CA GLY A 79 -13.92 -8.17 0.27
C GLY A 79 -13.65 -7.64 1.69
N LEU A 80 -14.48 -8.01 2.66
CA LEU A 80 -14.30 -7.63 4.06
C LEU A 80 -13.06 -8.29 4.68
N ILE A 81 -12.81 -9.56 4.37
CA ILE A 81 -11.59 -10.26 4.81
C ILE A 81 -10.35 -9.57 4.22
N GLY A 82 -10.37 -9.22 2.94
CA GLY A 82 -9.29 -8.48 2.31
C GLY A 82 -9.03 -7.12 2.96
N PHE A 83 -10.09 -6.38 3.30
CA PHE A 83 -9.98 -5.11 4.04
C PHE A 83 -9.28 -5.29 5.39
N PHE A 84 -9.75 -6.25 6.19
CA PHE A 84 -9.16 -6.53 7.49
C PHE A 84 -7.72 -7.01 7.38
N LEU A 85 -7.41 -7.81 6.36
CA LEU A 85 -6.04 -8.27 6.09
C LEU A 85 -5.10 -7.09 5.80
N LEU A 86 -5.53 -6.14 4.96
CA LEU A 86 -4.74 -4.93 4.68
C LEU A 86 -4.49 -4.09 5.93
N MET A 87 -5.53 -3.90 6.76
CA MET A 87 -5.43 -3.18 8.02
C MET A 87 -4.47 -3.88 9.00
N LEU A 88 -4.58 -5.20 9.14
CA LEU A 88 -3.69 -6.02 9.97
C LEU A 88 -2.24 -5.95 9.47
N ALA A 89 -2.01 -6.05 8.17
CA ALA A 89 -0.68 -5.94 7.59
C ALA A 89 -0.03 -4.58 7.91
N TYR A 90 -0.79 -3.48 7.78
CA TYR A 90 -0.31 -2.15 8.12
C TYR A 90 0.10 -2.04 9.60
N VAL A 91 -0.75 -2.51 10.51
CA VAL A 91 -0.47 -2.50 11.95
C VAL A 91 0.74 -3.38 12.28
N LEU A 92 0.83 -4.58 11.70
CA LEU A 92 1.96 -5.48 11.91
C LEU A 92 3.28 -4.86 11.48
N VAL A 93 3.36 -4.27 10.28
CA VAL A 93 4.58 -3.61 9.80
C VAL A 93 4.98 -2.46 10.73
N LYS A 94 4.01 -1.67 11.21
CA LYS A 94 4.27 -0.57 12.15
C LYS A 94 4.79 -1.07 13.50
N VAL A 95 4.19 -2.13 14.04
CA VAL A 95 4.61 -2.73 15.32
C VAL A 95 6.00 -3.34 15.19
N LEU A 96 6.28 -4.07 14.10
CA LEU A 96 7.61 -4.63 13.86
C LEU A 96 8.65 -3.50 13.75
N SER A 97 8.37 -2.44 12.98
CA SER A 97 9.28 -1.31 12.83
C SER A 97 9.58 -0.63 14.17
N PHE A 98 8.57 -0.51 15.04
CA PHE A 98 8.73 -0.01 16.40
C PHE A 98 9.62 -0.90 17.27
N ILE A 99 9.41 -2.23 17.23
CA ILE A 99 10.19 -3.20 18.02
C ILE A 99 11.66 -3.24 17.57
N PHE A 100 11.90 -3.23 16.27
CA PHE A 100 13.25 -3.29 15.70
C PHE A 100 14.01 -1.95 15.77
N GLY A 101 13.41 -0.90 16.34
CA GLY A 101 14.05 0.41 16.44
C GLY A 101 14.30 1.09 15.09
N LEU A 102 13.65 0.59 14.03
CA LEU A 102 13.62 1.17 12.70
C LEU A 102 12.68 2.36 12.76
N GLY A 103 13.16 3.49 13.29
CA GLY A 103 12.37 4.70 13.53
C GLY A 103 11.58 5.12 12.29
N GLY A 104 10.29 4.78 12.24
CA GLY A 104 9.25 5.31 11.34
C GLY A 104 9.55 5.37 9.83
N GLY A 105 10.62 4.72 9.34
CA GLY A 105 11.12 4.91 7.97
C GLY A 105 10.42 4.04 6.92
N ILE A 106 9.59 3.10 7.35
CA ILE A 106 8.73 2.28 6.51
C ILE A 106 7.32 2.53 7.02
N ILE A 107 6.47 3.09 6.15
CA ILE A 107 5.10 3.61 6.35
C ILE A 107 4.92 4.76 7.35
#